data_AF-A0A915B5K5-F1
#
_entry.id   AF-A0A915B5K5-F1
#
_cell.length_a   1.000
_cell.length_b   1.000
_cell.length_c   1.000
_cell.angle_alpha   90.00
_cell.angle_beta   90.00
_cell.angle_gamma   90.00
#
_symmetry.space_group_name_H-M   'P 1'
#
loop_
_entity.id
_entity.type
_entity.pdbx_description
1 polymer ?
#
loop_
_entity_poly.entity_id
_entity_poly.type
_entity_poly.pdbx_seq_one_letter_code
_entity_poly.pdbx_strand_id
1 'polypeptide(L)'
;MLAAHDLGMATSGEYVFINIDVSTGSHAEKPWIRANETNSPENEKAKQAYRALKTVSLRRSDLDEYKNFESRVKERAEKKYNYSAKTGKEYEMNNFISAFYDAVLLYAIALNETLTEGLDPRNGHNITSKMWSRTFVGTFSYNGIT
;
A
#
# COMPACT_ATOMS: atom_id res chain seq x y z
N MET A 1 15.85 -16.17 -4.79
CA MET A 1 15.13 -17.42 -4.45
C MET A 1 15.60 -18.63 -5.25
N LEU A 2 15.77 -18.56 -6.58
CA LEU A 2 16.28 -19.70 -7.36
C LEU A 2 17.64 -20.22 -6.86
N ALA A 3 18.62 -19.35 -6.64
CA ALA A 3 19.91 -19.76 -6.05
C ALA A 3 19.76 -20.44 -4.67
N ALA A 4 18.82 -19.98 -3.83
CA ALA A 4 18.54 -20.59 -2.53
C ALA A 4 17.86 -21.97 -2.65
N HIS A 5 17.12 -22.20 -3.73
CA HIS A 5 16.55 -23.50 -4.08
C HIS A 5 17.65 -24.46 -4.55
N ASP A 6 18.55 -24.01 -5.41
CA ASP A 6 19.68 -24.82 -5.91
C ASP A 6 20.65 -25.20 -4.78
N LEU A 7 20.78 -24.36 -3.74
CA LEU A 7 21.56 -24.65 -2.53
C LEU A 7 20.80 -25.47 -1.48
N GLY A 8 19.57 -25.89 -1.76
CA GLY A 8 18.72 -26.65 -0.83
C GLY A 8 18.20 -25.85 0.37
N MET A 9 18.58 -24.58 0.53
CA MET A 9 18.19 -23.73 1.66
C MET A 9 16.68 -23.45 1.67
N ALA A 10 16.07 -23.28 0.49
CA ALA A 10 14.65 -22.98 0.37
C ALA A 10 13.75 -24.22 0.50
N THR A 11 14.32 -25.43 0.57
CA THR A 11 13.58 -26.70 0.64
C THR A 11 13.92 -27.53 1.88
N SER A 12 15.03 -27.26 2.56
CA SER A 12 15.46 -27.99 3.77
C SER A 12 14.55 -27.77 4.98
N GLY A 13 13.82 -26.65 5.01
CA GLY A 13 13.02 -26.23 6.17
C GLY A 13 13.83 -25.59 7.30
N GLU A 14 15.15 -25.45 7.13
CA GLU A 14 16.05 -24.85 8.13
C GLU A 14 16.17 -23.33 7.99
N TYR A 15 15.73 -22.77 6.85
CA TYR A 15 15.85 -21.35 6.55
C TYR A 15 14.49 -20.71 6.29
N VAL A 16 14.33 -19.49 6.80
CA VAL A 16 13.23 -18.59 6.42
C VAL A 16 13.82 -17.39 5.69
N PHE A 17 13.24 -17.06 4.55
CA PHE A 17 13.57 -15.86 3.80
C PHE A 17 12.52 -14.81 4.09
N ILE A 18 12.93 -13.57 4.35
CA ILE A 18 12.03 -12.45 4.58
C ILE A 18 12.38 -11.33 3.61
N ASN A 19 11.40 -10.86 2.84
CA ASN A 19 11.53 -9.65 2.03
C ASN A 19 10.51 -8.61 2.48
N ILE A 20 10.84 -7.34 2.27
CA ILE A 20 9.99 -6.20 2.64
C ILE A 20 9.51 -5.55 1.34
N ASP A 21 8.20 -5.49 1.16
CA ASP A 21 7.54 -4.80 0.05
C ASP A 21 6.57 -3.74 0.58
N VAL A 22 7.08 -2.52 0.70
CA VAL A 22 6.33 -1.39 1.27
C VAL A 22 5.55 -0.62 0.20
N SER A 23 5.94 -0.75 -1.07
CA SER A 23 5.64 0.27 -2.09
C SER A 23 4.77 -0.23 -3.23
N THR A 24 4.71 -1.54 -3.47
CA THR A 24 3.99 -2.02 -4.64
C THR A 24 2.57 -2.39 -4.27
N GLY A 25 1.61 -1.77 -4.95
CA GLY A 25 0.22 -2.20 -4.90
C GLY A 25 0.01 -3.63 -5.43
N SER A 26 1.10 -4.24 -5.93
CA SER A 26 1.27 -5.62 -6.32
C SER A 26 1.43 -6.51 -5.08
N HIS A 27 0.31 -6.80 -4.43
CA HIS A 27 0.12 -8.17 -3.94
C HIS A 27 -0.07 -9.05 -5.18
N ALA A 28 1.00 -9.29 -5.94
CA ALA A 28 0.94 -10.32 -6.96
C ALA A 28 0.63 -11.61 -6.23
N GLU A 29 -0.56 -12.20 -6.45
CA GLU A 29 -0.92 -13.50 -5.87
C GLU A 29 0.11 -14.59 -6.19
N LYS A 30 0.90 -14.36 -7.24
CA LYS A 30 1.95 -15.26 -7.75
C LYS A 30 3.24 -14.47 -8.04
N PRO A 31 3.97 -14.01 -7.01
CA PRO A 31 5.17 -13.17 -7.18
C PRO A 31 6.37 -13.93 -7.78
N TRP A 32 6.25 -15.26 -7.95
CA TRP A 32 7.25 -16.11 -8.60
C TRP A 32 7.01 -16.29 -10.10
N ILE A 33 5.90 -15.78 -10.67
CA ILE A 33 5.63 -15.87 -12.10
C ILE A 33 6.25 -14.69 -12.81
N ARG A 34 7.08 -14.97 -13.81
CA ARG A 34 7.53 -13.97 -14.78
C ARG A 34 6.71 -14.11 -16.06
N ALA A 35 6.00 -13.05 -16.43
CA ALA A 35 5.08 -13.04 -17.58
C ALA A 35 5.74 -13.34 -18.94
N ASN A 36 7.07 -13.19 -19.03
CA ASN A 36 7.84 -13.55 -20.24
C ASN A 36 8.22 -15.03 -20.32
N GLU A 37 8.04 -15.81 -19.24
CA GLU A 37 8.58 -17.16 -19.08
C GLU A 37 7.49 -18.13 -18.58
N THR A 38 6.24 -17.91 -18.98
CA THR A 38 5.02 -18.47 -18.37
C THR A 38 4.99 -20.01 -18.27
N ASN A 39 5.81 -20.72 -19.05
CA ASN A 39 5.91 -22.20 -19.06
C ASN A 39 7.33 -22.75 -18.78
N SER A 40 8.22 -21.98 -18.13
CA SER A 40 9.56 -22.47 -17.83
C SER A 40 9.58 -23.38 -16.59
N PRO A 41 10.35 -24.49 -16.58
CA PRO A 41 10.63 -25.27 -15.35
C PRO A 41 11.18 -24.41 -14.21
N GLU A 42 11.73 -23.23 -14.52
CA GLU A 42 12.16 -22.25 -13.53
C GLU A 42 11.00 -21.67 -12.71
N ASN A 43 9.80 -21.51 -13.27
CA ASN A 43 8.64 -21.02 -12.50
C ASN A 43 8.21 -22.03 -11.43
N GLU A 44 8.28 -23.34 -11.72
CA GLU A 44 7.99 -24.37 -10.72
C GLU A 44 9.08 -24.45 -9.64
N LYS A 45 10.36 -24.31 -10.02
CA LYS A 45 11.45 -24.16 -9.04
C LYS A 45 11.26 -22.91 -8.17
N ALA A 46 10.93 -21.77 -8.77
CA ALA A 46 10.66 -20.53 -8.04
C ALA A 46 9.47 -20.71 -7.09
N LYS A 47 8.37 -21.32 -7.54
CA LYS A 47 7.21 -21.62 -6.70
C LYS A 47 7.56 -22.48 -5.49
N GLN A 48 8.43 -23.49 -5.66
CA GLN A 48 8.93 -24.29 -4.54
C GLN A 48 9.77 -23.44 -3.59
N ALA A 49 10.70 -22.63 -4.13
CA ALA A 49 11.56 -21.77 -3.33
C ALA A 49 10.77 -20.74 -2.51
N TYR A 50 9.72 -20.16 -3.10
CA TYR A 50 8.88 -19.15 -2.45
C TYR A 50 8.06 -19.71 -1.28
N ARG A 51 7.98 -21.03 -1.08
CA ARG A 51 7.39 -21.61 0.14
C ARG A 51 8.15 -21.23 1.41
N ALA A 52 9.47 -21.00 1.30
CA ALA A 52 10.31 -20.55 2.39
C ALA A 52 10.36 -19.02 2.53
N LEU A 53 9.69 -18.26 1.66
CA LEU A 53 9.67 -16.80 1.66
C LEU A 53 8.45 -16.24 2.40
N LYS A 54 8.68 -15.23 3.24
CA LYS A 54 7.65 -14.40 3.86
C LYS A 54 7.84 -12.93 3.43
N THR A 55 6.80 -12.37 2.82
CA THR A 55 6.78 -10.96 2.45
C THR A 55 6.12 -10.14 3.56
N VAL A 56 6.83 -9.12 4.06
CA VAL A 56 6.28 -8.11 4.95
C VAL A 56 5.84 -6.92 4.09
N SER A 57 4.56 -6.58 4.13
CA SER A 57 3.98 -5.48 3.37
C SER A 57 3.14 -4.56 4.26
N LEU A 58 2.81 -3.39 3.75
CA LEU A 58 1.84 -2.51 4.41
C LEU A 58 0.47 -3.18 4.40
N ARG A 59 -0.16 -3.21 5.57
CA ARG A 59 -1.50 -3.76 5.74
C ARG A 59 -2.49 -2.94 4.89
N ARG A 60 -3.18 -3.62 3.98
CA ARG A 60 -4.41 -3.09 3.37
C ARG A 60 -5.58 -3.45 4.26
N SER A 61 -6.54 -2.54 4.37
CA SER A 61 -7.78 -2.79 5.09
C SER A 61 -8.69 -3.67 4.24
N ASP A 62 -9.21 -4.76 4.81
CA ASP A 62 -10.17 -5.65 4.15
C ASP A 62 -11.61 -5.11 4.15
N LEU A 63 -11.81 -3.94 4.77
CA LEU A 63 -13.12 -3.29 4.91
C LEU A 63 -13.69 -2.86 3.56
N ASP A 64 -15.00 -2.97 3.43
CA ASP A 64 -15.70 -2.59 2.21
C ASP A 64 -15.64 -1.09 1.93
N GLU A 65 -15.48 -0.26 2.97
CA GLU A 65 -15.29 1.19 2.85
C GLU A 65 -13.99 1.53 2.12
N TYR A 66 -12.91 0.79 2.42
CA TYR A 66 -11.63 0.95 1.76
C TYR A 66 -11.72 0.51 0.29
N LYS A 67 -12.35 -0.65 0.01
CA LYS A 67 -12.60 -1.11 -1.38
C LYS A 67 -13.43 -0.11 -2.19
N ASN A 68 -14.46 0.48 -1.58
CA ASN A 68 -15.27 1.53 -2.21
C ASN A 68 -14.45 2.78 -2.49
N PHE A 69 -13.54 3.16 -1.59
CA PHE A 69 -12.59 4.24 -1.84
C PHE A 69 -11.64 3.91 -3.00
N GLU A 70 -11.05 2.71 -3.05
CA GLU A 70 -10.18 2.29 -4.15
C GLU A 70 -10.91 2.39 -5.50
N SER A 71 -12.14 1.89 -5.56
CA SER A 71 -13.00 1.92 -6.74
C SER A 71 -13.28 3.34 -7.22
N ARG A 72 -13.64 4.27 -6.31
CA ARG A 72 -13.87 5.69 -6.65
C ARG A 72 -12.62 6.37 -7.17
N VAL A 73 -11.45 6.06 -6.61
CA VAL A 73 -10.19 6.65 -7.06
C VAL A 73 -9.85 6.15 -8.47
N LYS A 74 -10.01 4.84 -8.73
CA LYS A 74 -9.82 4.25 -10.05
C LYS A 74 -10.77 4.85 -11.09
N GLU A 75 -12.05 4.97 -10.77
CA GLU A 75 -13.05 5.59 -11.65
C GLU A 75 -12.69 7.04 -11.98
N ARG A 76 -12.25 7.81 -10.98
CA ARG A 76 -11.83 9.21 -11.18
C ARG A 76 -10.54 9.31 -12.00
N ALA A 77 -9.59 8.40 -11.81
CA ALA A 77 -8.36 8.32 -12.59
C ALA A 77 -8.68 8.14 -14.08
N GLU A 78 -9.60 7.23 -14.40
CA GLU A 78 -10.02 7.01 -15.79
C GLU A 78 -10.83 8.18 -16.34
N LYS A 79 -11.94 8.56 -15.69
CA LYS A 79 -12.85 9.58 -16.22
C LYS A 79 -12.22 10.96 -16.40
N LYS A 80 -11.32 11.36 -15.49
CA LYS A 80 -10.76 12.71 -15.48
C LYS A 80 -9.38 12.80 -16.12
N TYR A 81 -8.56 11.76 -16.00
CA TYR A 81 -7.17 11.80 -16.42
C TYR A 81 -6.86 10.89 -17.62
N ASN A 82 -7.82 10.06 -18.05
CA ASN A 82 -7.64 9.02 -19.08
C ASN A 82 -6.39 8.19 -18.79
N TYR A 83 -6.26 7.74 -17.53
CA TYR A 83 -5.04 7.11 -17.02
C TYR A 83 -4.61 5.90 -17.85
N SER A 84 -5.54 4.98 -18.15
CA SER A 84 -5.23 3.80 -18.96
C SER A 84 -4.77 4.15 -20.37
N ALA A 85 -5.37 5.16 -21.00
CA ALA A 85 -4.99 5.60 -22.34
C ALA A 85 -3.60 6.27 -22.37
N LYS A 86 -3.22 6.98 -21.31
CA LYS A 86 -1.93 7.68 -21.22
C LYS A 86 -0.78 6.78 -20.80
N THR A 87 -1.04 5.85 -19.88
CA THR A 87 0.00 5.00 -19.27
C THR A 87 0.08 3.62 -19.90
N GLY A 88 -0.94 3.22 -20.68
CA GLY A 88 -1.05 1.87 -21.24
C GLY A 88 -1.23 0.78 -20.19
N LYS A 89 -1.57 1.14 -18.95
CA LYS A 89 -1.71 0.22 -17.81
C LYS A 89 -2.99 0.52 -17.06
N GLU A 90 -3.57 -0.53 -16.48
CA GLU A 90 -4.69 -0.37 -15.55
C GLU A 90 -4.23 0.36 -14.30
N TYR A 91 -5.11 1.20 -13.75
CA TYR A 91 -4.82 1.92 -12.51
C TYR A 91 -4.81 0.94 -11.33
N GLU A 92 -3.65 0.82 -10.69
CA GLU A 92 -3.45 0.10 -9.44
C GLU A 92 -3.30 1.08 -8.28
N MET A 93 -4.00 0.81 -7.17
CA MET A 93 -3.91 1.67 -6.02
C MET A 93 -2.59 1.50 -5.28
N ASN A 94 -1.95 2.61 -4.94
CA ASN A 94 -0.78 2.64 -4.07
C ASN A 94 -1.17 3.14 -2.67
N ASN A 95 -0.60 2.52 -1.63
CA ASN A 95 -0.78 2.91 -0.23
C ASN A 95 -0.39 4.38 0.05
N PHE A 96 0.47 4.99 -0.77
CA PHE A 96 0.76 6.42 -0.66
C PHE A 96 -0.45 7.30 -1.00
N ILE A 97 -1.33 6.87 -1.91
CA ILE A 97 -2.48 7.67 -2.36
C ILE A 97 -3.53 7.75 -1.26
N SER A 98 -3.77 6.64 -0.56
CA SER A 98 -4.63 6.62 0.62
C SER A 98 -4.02 7.44 1.76
N ALA A 99 -2.70 7.36 1.99
CA ALA A 99 -2.03 8.19 2.99
C ALA A 99 -2.14 9.70 2.71
N PHE A 100 -2.04 10.13 1.44
CA PHE A 100 -2.25 11.54 1.07
C PHE A 100 -3.70 11.99 1.27
N TYR A 101 -4.67 11.11 0.98
CA TYR A 101 -6.07 11.41 1.24
C TYR A 101 -6.32 11.64 2.74
N ASP A 102 -5.79 10.74 3.57
CA ASP A 102 -5.85 10.83 5.03
C ASP A 102 -5.12 12.07 5.57
N ALA A 103 -3.99 12.46 4.98
CA ALA A 103 -3.25 13.66 5.37
C ALA A 103 -4.06 14.95 5.13
N VAL A 104 -4.79 15.04 4.01
CA VAL A 104 -5.67 16.19 3.72
C VAL A 104 -6.86 16.22 4.67
N LEU A 105 -7.43 15.06 5.01
CA LEU A 105 -8.51 14.97 5.99
C LEU A 105 -8.04 15.42 7.39
N LEU A 106 -6.89 14.94 7.83
CA LEU A 106 -6.28 15.34 9.10
C LEU A 106 -5.98 16.84 9.13
N TYR A 107 -5.46 17.39 8.03
CA TYR A 107 -5.23 18.83 7.90
C TYR A 107 -6.55 19.61 8.03
N ALA A 108 -7.62 19.17 7.38
CA ALA A 108 -8.93 19.83 7.48
C ALA A 108 -9.48 19.83 8.92
N ILE A 109 -9.31 18.73 9.64
CA ILE A 109 -9.69 18.63 11.06
C ILE A 109 -8.88 19.63 11.91
N ALA A 110 -7.55 19.61 11.79
CA ALA A 110 -6.67 20.48 12.56
C ALA A 110 -6.88 21.97 12.23
N LEU A 111 -7.13 22.30 10.96
CA LEU A 111 -7.45 23.66 10.53
C LEU A 111 -8.78 24.13 11.11
N ASN A 112 -9.82 23.29 11.09
CA ASN A 112 -11.11 23.63 11.66
C ASN A 112 -10.99 23.94 13.17
N GLU A 113 -10.25 23.12 13.91
CA GLU A 113 -9.99 23.37 15.35
C GLU A 113 -9.23 24.68 15.60
N THR A 114 -8.21 24.96 14.78
CA THR A 114 -7.44 26.21 14.83
C THR A 114 -8.36 27.42 14.64
N LEU A 115 -9.30 27.34 13.69
CA LEU A 115 -10.28 28.40 13.44
C LEU A 115 -11.29 28.56 14.58
N THR A 116 -11.77 27.45 15.17
CA THR A 116 -12.72 27.51 16.29
C THR A 116 -12.12 28.13 17.55
N GLU A 117 -10.80 28.03 17.72
CA GLU A 117 -10.07 28.65 18.82
C GLU A 117 -9.68 30.11 18.54
N GLY A 118 -10.07 30.66 17.38
CA GLY A 118 -9.73 32.04 16.98
C GLY A 118 -8.25 32.25 16.66
N LEU A 119 -7.50 31.17 16.42
CA LEU A 119 -6.09 31.22 16.07
C LEU A 119 -5.91 31.52 14.57
N ASP A 120 -4.74 32.06 14.21
CA ASP A 120 -4.42 32.34 12.81
C ASP A 120 -4.25 31.04 11.99
N PRO A 121 -5.06 30.80 10.95
CA PRO A 121 -4.92 29.64 10.07
C PRO A 121 -3.65 29.64 9.22
N ARG A 122 -2.91 30.75 9.19
CA ARG A 122 -1.59 30.82 8.53
C ARG A 122 -0.45 30.37 9.46
N ASN A 123 -0.73 30.19 10.75
CA ASN A 123 0.24 29.66 11.69
C ASN A 123 0.31 28.13 11.58
N GLY A 124 1.22 27.65 10.74
CA GLY A 124 1.46 26.22 10.53
C GLY A 124 1.86 25.46 11.79
N HIS A 125 2.48 26.12 12.79
CA HIS A 125 2.83 25.46 14.05
C HIS A 125 1.58 25.09 14.85
N ASN A 126 0.61 26.00 14.96
CA ASN A 126 -0.65 25.73 15.65
C ASN A 126 -1.40 24.57 14.98
N ILE A 127 -1.46 24.55 13.64
CA ILE A 127 -2.13 23.48 12.91
C ILE A 127 -1.40 22.15 13.12
N THR A 128 -0.08 22.11 12.92
CA THR A 128 0.71 20.87 13.02
C THR A 128 0.73 20.31 14.45
N SER A 129 0.75 21.16 15.48
CA SER A 129 0.64 20.72 16.88
C SER A 129 -0.66 19.96 17.18
N LYS A 130 -1.76 20.29 16.47
CA LYS A 130 -3.06 19.60 16.59
C LYS A 130 -3.15 18.31 15.77
N MET A 131 -2.22 18.10 14.85
CA MET A 131 -2.11 16.87 14.08
C MET A 131 -1.31 15.79 14.82
N TRP A 132 -0.35 16.19 15.67
CA TRP A 132 0.55 15.28 16.37
C TRP A 132 -0.11 14.55 17.54
N SER A 133 0.39 13.34 17.84
CA SER A 133 -0.05 12.50 18.97
C SER A 133 -1.57 12.26 19.02
N ARG A 134 -2.19 12.12 17.84
CA ARG A 134 -3.64 12.01 17.68
C ARG A 134 -4.01 10.78 16.88
N THR A 135 -5.12 10.16 17.28
CA THR A 135 -5.84 9.18 16.48
C THR A 135 -7.04 9.85 15.79
N PHE A 136 -7.21 9.61 14.50
CA PHE A 136 -8.41 9.99 13.76
C PHE A 136 -8.87 8.84 12.87
N VAL A 137 -10.09 8.93 12.40
CA VAL A 137 -10.69 7.93 11.52
C VAL A 137 -10.42 8.36 10.07
N GLY A 138 -9.44 7.72 9.43
CA GLY A 138 -9.12 7.89 8.01
C GLY A 138 -9.56 6.69 7.17
N THR A 139 -9.49 6.83 5.84
CA THR A 139 -9.81 5.70 4.93
C THR A 139 -8.71 4.64 4.95
N PHE A 140 -7.45 5.03 5.18
CA PHE A 140 -6.34 4.08 5.37
C PHE A 140 -6.22 3.62 6.84
N SER A 141 -6.65 4.47 7.76
CA SER A 141 -6.51 4.27 9.21
C SER A 141 -7.87 4.03 9.87
N TYR A 142 -8.41 2.81 9.76
CA TYR A 142 -9.58 2.40 10.56
C TYR A 142 -9.17 1.33 11.59
N ASN A 143 -9.43 1.67 12.87
CA ASN A 143 -8.98 1.03 14.12
C ASN A 143 -7.50 1.21 14.48
N GLY A 144 -7.25 2.32 15.21
CA GLY A 144 -6.26 2.46 16.28
C GLY A 144 -4.93 1.74 16.07
N ILE A 145 -3.94 2.47 15.58
CA ILE A 145 -2.56 2.18 15.95
C ILE A 145 -2.05 3.43 16.68
N THR A 146 -1.75 3.23 17.96
CA THR A 146 -1.12 4.14 18.91
C THR A 146 0.21 4.67 18.41
#